data_AF-A0A2G8HUV6-F1
#
_entry.id   AF-A0A2G8HUV6-F1
#
_cell.length_a   1.000
_cell.length_b   1.000
_cell.length_c   1.000
_cell.angle_alpha   90.00
_cell.angle_beta   90.00
_cell.angle_gamma   90.00
#
_symmetry.space_group_name_H-M   'P 1'
#
loop_
_entity.id
_entity.type
_entity.pdbx_description
1 polymer ?
#
loop_
_entity_poly.entity_id
_entity_poly.type
_entity_poly.pdbx_seq_one_letter_code
_entity_poly.pdbx_strand_id
1 'polypeptide(L)'
;MEENTYSKFNRPKVLKSSLNSLDYEDSKRIETLVNDVKKGGVLESDEFFRSYIFELKLILDEDSPKVALDSFFRLENNLEKFYSLLALDESFPDLLTFHRNFSPTVLRIFWESISLDDDESLIERVLEAFRIALEEELYFWHQNLH
;
A
#
# COMPACT_ATOMS: atom_id res chain seq x y z
N MET A 1 -17.06 32.10 -22.35
CA MET A 1 -16.40 31.77 -21.08
C MET A 1 -17.10 30.53 -20.57
N GLU A 2 -16.54 29.36 -20.86
CA GLU A 2 -17.10 28.08 -20.47
C GLU A 2 -16.68 27.80 -19.03
N GLU A 3 -17.66 27.66 -18.15
CA GLU A 3 -17.50 27.42 -16.74
C GLU A 3 -17.03 25.98 -16.49
N ASN A 4 -16.05 25.85 -15.58
CA ASN A 4 -15.47 24.60 -15.10
C ASN A 4 -16.52 23.59 -14.62
N THR A 5 -16.77 22.54 -15.40
CA THR A 5 -17.51 21.33 -14.99
C THR A 5 -16.59 20.12 -14.88
N TYR A 6 -15.51 20.21 -14.10
CA TYR A 6 -14.87 19.02 -13.55
C TYR A 6 -15.39 18.75 -12.14
N SER A 7 -16.35 17.83 -12.15
CA SER A 7 -17.08 17.23 -11.05
C SER A 7 -16.22 16.94 -9.81
N LYS A 8 -16.55 17.63 -8.71
CA LYS A 8 -16.24 17.25 -7.31
C LYS A 8 -17.03 16.00 -6.82
N PHE A 9 -17.70 15.26 -7.70
CA PHE A 9 -18.57 14.15 -7.36
C PHE A 9 -18.10 12.85 -8.03
N ASN A 10 -17.17 12.16 -7.36
CA ASN A 10 -17.10 10.69 -7.27
C ASN A 10 -15.94 10.19 -6.40
N ARG A 11 -15.56 10.93 -5.35
CA ARG A 11 -14.67 10.39 -4.32
C ARG A 11 -15.53 9.54 -3.38
N PRO A 12 -15.23 8.24 -3.16
CA PRO A 12 -15.77 7.53 -2.02
C PRO A 12 -15.48 8.37 -0.78
N LYS A 13 -16.49 8.65 0.05
CA LYS A 13 -16.27 9.24 1.37
C LYS A 13 -15.55 8.19 2.20
N VAL A 14 -14.22 8.22 2.19
CA VAL A 14 -13.34 7.33 2.96
C VAL A 14 -13.78 7.36 4.42
N LEU A 15 -14.42 6.29 4.87
CA LEU A 15 -14.77 6.09 6.27
C LEU A 15 -13.47 5.75 7.02
N LYS A 16 -12.70 6.78 7.38
CA LYS A 16 -11.49 6.64 8.23
C LYS A 16 -11.76 5.85 9.52
N SER A 17 -13.02 5.81 9.98
CA SER A 17 -13.42 5.11 11.19
C SER A 17 -13.43 3.58 11.10
N SER A 18 -13.50 2.97 9.90
CA SER A 18 -13.53 1.49 9.78
C SER A 18 -12.15 0.84 9.65
N LEU A 19 -11.12 1.60 9.27
CA LEU A 19 -9.74 1.09 9.20
C LEU A 19 -9.10 0.95 10.60
N ASN A 20 -9.59 1.73 11.57
CA ASN A 20 -9.07 1.75 12.94
C ASN A 20 -9.66 0.66 13.86
N SER A 21 -10.65 -0.12 13.43
CA SER A 21 -11.40 -1.02 14.32
C SER A 21 -10.84 -2.44 14.45
N LEU A 22 -9.67 -2.73 13.88
CA LEU A 22 -8.96 -3.99 14.07
C LEU A 22 -7.57 -3.67 14.64
N ASP A 23 -7.41 -3.94 15.93
CA ASP A 23 -6.13 -3.89 16.64
C ASP A 23 -5.25 -5.02 16.10
N TYR A 24 -4.38 -4.66 15.15
CA TYR A 24 -3.28 -5.50 14.68
C TYR A 24 -2.01 -5.26 15.50
N GLU A 25 -2.11 -4.62 16.67
CA GLU A 25 -0.95 -4.24 17.52
C GLU A 25 -0.05 -5.43 17.89
N ASP A 26 -0.62 -6.64 17.95
CA ASP A 26 0.12 -7.88 18.22
C ASP A 26 0.64 -8.61 16.95
N SER A 27 0.50 -8.01 15.76
CA SER A 27 0.93 -8.63 14.52
C SER A 27 2.45 -8.58 14.37
N LYS A 28 3.05 -9.70 13.96
CA LYS A 28 4.48 -9.76 13.65
C LYS A 28 4.77 -9.01 12.36
N ARG A 29 6.02 -8.54 12.21
CA ARG A 29 6.53 -8.06 10.92
C ARG A 29 6.60 -9.20 9.91
N ILE A 30 6.39 -8.90 8.63
CA ILE A 30 6.50 -9.91 7.56
C ILE A 30 7.92 -10.48 7.53
N GLU A 31 8.95 -9.67 7.80
CA GLU A 31 10.32 -10.15 7.90
C GLU A 31 10.48 -11.26 8.96
N THR A 32 9.78 -11.15 10.08
CA THR A 32 9.79 -12.18 11.13
C THR A 32 9.15 -13.46 10.62
N LEU A 33 8.00 -13.37 9.95
CA LEU A 33 7.32 -14.53 9.36
C LEU A 33 8.20 -15.24 8.32
N VAL A 34 8.85 -14.48 7.43
CA VAL A 34 9.81 -15.02 6.45
C VAL A 34 10.92 -15.82 7.15
N ASN A 35 11.45 -15.29 8.25
CA ASN A 35 12.53 -15.94 8.99
C ASN A 35 12.06 -17.19 9.75
N ASP A 36 10.84 -17.19 10.27
CA ASP A 36 10.25 -18.36 10.95
C ASP A 36 10.00 -19.49 9.95
N VAL A 37 9.43 -19.18 8.78
CA VAL A 37 9.24 -20.13 7.68
C VAL A 37 10.56 -20.72 7.20
N LYS A 38 11.60 -19.90 7.03
CA LYS A 38 12.95 -20.38 6.67
C LYS A 38 13.53 -21.38 7.66
N LYS A 39 13.11 -21.31 8.93
CA LYS A 39 13.54 -22.23 10.00
C LYS A 39 12.66 -23.48 10.11
N GLY A 40 11.69 -23.66 9.21
CA GLY A 40 10.74 -24.76 9.23
C GLY A 40 9.52 -24.52 10.11
N GLY A 41 9.24 -23.26 10.48
CA GLY A 41 7.99 -22.87 11.13
C GLY A 41 6.80 -23.07 10.19
N VAL A 42 5.65 -23.41 10.78
CA VAL A 42 4.36 -23.44 10.05
C VAL A 42 3.80 -22.03 10.04
N LEU A 43 3.38 -21.54 8.87
CA LEU A 43 2.65 -20.29 8.77
C LEU A 43 1.17 -20.53 8.53
N GLU A 44 0.35 -19.85 9.32
CA GLU A 44 -1.09 -19.75 9.07
C GLU A 44 -1.36 -18.57 8.12
N SER A 45 -2.17 -18.77 7.09
CA SER A 45 -2.49 -17.73 6.11
C SER A 45 -3.04 -16.46 6.77
N ASP A 46 -3.88 -16.60 7.80
CA ASP A 46 -4.42 -15.48 8.56
C ASP A 46 -3.34 -14.66 9.26
N GLU A 47 -2.26 -15.29 9.76
CA GLU A 47 -1.11 -14.59 10.35
C GLU A 47 -0.41 -13.73 9.29
N PHE A 48 -0.28 -14.26 8.06
CA PHE A 48 0.28 -13.49 6.95
C PHE A 48 -0.54 -12.26 6.60
N PHE A 49 -1.86 -12.41 6.42
CA PHE A 49 -2.73 -11.30 6.04
C PHE A 49 -2.74 -10.20 7.09
N ARG A 50 -2.76 -10.56 8.38
CA ARG A 50 -2.65 -9.62 9.50
C ARG A 50 -1.34 -8.85 9.44
N SER A 51 -0.23 -9.55 9.25
CA SER A 51 1.09 -8.95 9.11
C SER A 51 1.20 -8.04 7.89
N TYR A 52 0.60 -8.41 6.75
CA TYR A 52 0.58 -7.57 5.56
C TYR A 52 -0.17 -6.25 5.78
N ILE A 53 -1.37 -6.32 6.33
CA ILE A 53 -2.17 -5.14 6.67
C ILE A 53 -1.44 -4.26 7.69
N PHE A 54 -0.80 -4.87 8.69
CA PHE A 54 -0.03 -4.17 9.68
C PHE A 54 1.14 -3.38 9.05
N GLU A 55 1.91 -3.99 8.15
CA GLU A 55 3.01 -3.30 7.45
C GLU A 55 2.48 -2.12 6.60
N LEU A 56 1.37 -2.31 5.88
CA LEU A 56 0.75 -1.25 5.09
C LEU A 56 0.30 -0.06 5.94
N LYS A 57 -0.32 -0.32 7.11
CA LYS A 57 -0.71 0.74 8.06
C LYS A 57 0.50 1.53 8.55
N LEU A 58 1.58 0.84 8.90
CA LEU A 58 2.80 1.49 9.34
C LEU A 58 3.44 2.35 8.25
N ILE A 59 3.41 1.91 6.99
CA ILE A 59 3.87 2.73 5.86
C ILE A 59 3.00 3.97 5.70
N LEU A 60 1.68 3.85 5.87
CA LEU A 60 0.73 4.96 5.74
C LEU A 60 0.94 6.05 6.81
N ASP A 61 1.29 5.64 8.03
CA ASP A 61 1.54 6.51 9.17
C ASP A 61 2.89 7.26 9.09
N GLU A 62 3.76 6.93 8.13
CA GLU A 62 5.04 7.62 7.93
C GLU A 62 4.85 9.00 7.26
N ASP A 63 5.37 10.05 7.90
CA ASP A 63 5.32 11.42 7.39
C ASP A 63 6.42 11.74 6.38
N SER A 64 7.54 11.00 6.44
CA SER A 64 8.66 11.21 5.52
C SER A 64 8.46 10.39 4.25
N PRO A 65 8.38 11.02 3.06
CA PRO A 65 8.23 10.28 1.80
C PRO A 65 9.34 9.24 1.59
N LYS A 66 10.56 9.58 2.01
CA LYS A 66 11.71 8.69 1.91
C LYS A 66 11.52 7.44 2.79
N VAL A 67 11.04 7.61 4.02
CA VAL A 67 10.86 6.51 4.96
C VAL A 67 9.69 5.63 4.53
N ALA A 68 8.56 6.23 4.13
CA ALA A 68 7.41 5.53 3.58
C ALA A 68 7.80 4.63 2.38
N LEU A 69 8.48 5.20 1.39
CA LEU A 69 8.90 4.45 0.20
C LEU A 69 9.91 3.35 0.52
N ASP A 70 10.88 3.63 1.40
CA ASP A 70 11.87 2.62 1.81
C ASP A 70 11.20 1.45 2.56
N SER A 71 10.26 1.73 3.46
CA SER A 71 9.45 0.72 4.15
C SER A 71 8.61 -0.10 3.16
N PHE A 72 8.03 0.55 2.15
CA PHE A 72 7.27 -0.11 1.09
C PHE A 72 8.13 -1.06 0.24
N PHE A 73 9.31 -0.64 -0.20
CA PHE A 73 10.20 -1.52 -0.96
C PHE A 73 10.75 -2.67 -0.11
N ARG A 74 10.93 -2.46 1.21
CA ARG A 74 11.27 -3.56 2.13
C ARG A 74 10.13 -4.58 2.21
N LEU A 75 8.88 -4.10 2.32
CA LEU A 75 7.70 -4.96 2.29
C LEU A 75 7.66 -5.77 0.98
N GLU A 76 7.76 -5.12 -0.17
CA GLU A 76 7.78 -5.77 -1.48
C GLU A 76 8.85 -6.88 -1.58
N ASN A 77 10.09 -6.57 -1.20
CA ASN A 77 11.18 -7.55 -1.21
C ASN A 77 10.91 -8.73 -0.25
N ASN A 78 10.26 -8.47 0.88
CA ASN A 78 9.91 -9.53 1.82
C ASN A 78 8.76 -10.40 1.30
N LEU A 79 7.78 -9.83 0.58
CA LEU A 79 6.76 -10.60 -0.12
C LEU A 79 7.39 -11.50 -1.18
N GLU A 80 8.30 -10.98 -2.01
CA GLU A 80 8.99 -11.77 -3.04
C GLU A 80 9.79 -12.95 -2.44
N LYS A 81 10.51 -12.72 -1.34
CA LYS A 81 11.15 -13.80 -0.57
C LYS A 81 10.12 -14.80 -0.06
N PHE A 82 8.97 -14.33 0.38
CA PHE A 82 7.92 -15.17 0.93
C PHE A 82 7.31 -16.10 -0.14
N TYR A 83 6.96 -15.54 -1.31
CA TYR A 83 6.48 -16.29 -2.48
C TYR A 83 7.48 -17.33 -2.98
N SER A 84 8.77 -16.97 -3.04
CA SER A 84 9.81 -17.90 -3.51
C SER A 84 10.06 -19.07 -2.55
N LEU A 85 9.81 -18.91 -1.25
CA LEU A 85 10.03 -19.96 -0.24
C LEU A 85 8.91 -20.99 -0.16
N LEU A 86 7.66 -20.56 -0.37
CA LEU A 86 6.50 -21.39 -0.05
C LEU A 86 5.72 -21.88 -1.27
N ALA A 87 6.12 -21.50 -2.49
CA ALA A 87 5.39 -21.84 -3.73
C ALA A 87 3.87 -21.60 -3.57
N LEU A 88 3.54 -20.45 -2.97
CA LEU A 88 2.19 -20.09 -2.55
C LEU A 88 1.25 -20.05 -3.75
N ASP A 89 -0.02 -20.32 -3.48
CA ASP A 89 -1.09 -20.17 -4.44
C ASP A 89 -1.42 -18.68 -4.71
N GLU A 90 -2.20 -18.41 -5.76
CA GLU A 90 -2.63 -17.06 -6.20
C GLU A 90 -3.49 -16.30 -5.15
N SER A 91 -3.70 -16.86 -3.95
CA SER A 91 -4.59 -16.30 -2.92
C SER A 91 -3.90 -15.29 -1.98
N PHE A 92 -2.56 -15.21 -2.02
CA PHE A 92 -1.79 -14.35 -1.13
C PHE A 92 -1.64 -12.91 -1.67
N PRO A 93 -1.44 -11.92 -0.78
CA PRO A 93 -1.21 -10.54 -1.15
C PRO A 93 0.02 -10.27 -2.02
N ASP A 94 -0.24 -9.84 -3.25
CA ASP A 94 0.76 -9.29 -4.16
C ASP A 94 0.55 -7.78 -4.36
N LEU A 95 1.63 -7.09 -4.74
CA LEU A 95 1.60 -5.66 -5.06
C LEU A 95 1.39 -5.39 -6.56
N LEU A 96 1.03 -6.41 -7.36
CA LEU A 96 0.93 -6.25 -8.81
C LEU A 96 -0.23 -5.30 -9.17
N THR A 97 -1.36 -5.45 -8.48
CA THR A 97 -2.52 -4.57 -8.68
C THR A 97 -2.23 -3.15 -8.23
N PHE A 98 -1.59 -2.99 -7.06
CA PHE A 98 -1.08 -1.71 -6.58
C PHE A 98 -0.22 -1.01 -7.65
N HIS A 99 0.78 -1.70 -8.20
CA HIS A 99 1.67 -1.12 -9.21
C HIS A 99 0.97 -0.74 -10.51
N ARG A 100 0.01 -1.56 -10.97
CA ARG A 100 -0.78 -1.27 -12.17
C ARG A 100 -1.58 0.01 -12.03
N ASN A 101 -2.08 0.30 -10.84
CA ASN A 101 -2.89 1.49 -10.56
C ASN A 101 -2.01 2.72 -10.25
N PHE A 102 -0.92 2.53 -9.50
CA PHE A 102 -0.08 3.63 -9.03
C PHE A 102 0.89 4.15 -10.11
N SER A 103 1.49 3.28 -10.92
CA SER A 103 2.51 3.70 -11.91
C SER A 103 2.02 4.76 -12.92
N PRO A 104 0.83 4.60 -13.55
CA PRO A 104 0.32 5.63 -14.46
C PRO A 104 0.03 6.96 -13.76
N THR A 105 -0.39 6.90 -12.49
CA THR A 105 -0.67 8.09 -11.67
C THR A 105 0.61 8.87 -11.39
N VAL A 106 1.70 8.19 -11.04
CA VAL A 106 3.03 8.82 -10.87
C VAL A 106 3.52 9.47 -12.16
N LEU A 107 3.40 8.77 -13.30
CA LEU A 107 3.79 9.32 -14.60
C LEU A 107 3.00 10.58 -14.95
N ARG A 108 1.70 10.61 -14.63
CA ARG A 108 0.85 11.77 -14.84
C ARG A 108 1.26 12.96 -13.97
N ILE A 109 1.49 12.73 -12.67
CA ILE A 109 1.96 13.77 -11.75
C ILE A 109 3.29 14.35 -12.25
N PHE A 110 4.23 13.49 -12.64
CA PHE A 110 5.51 13.91 -13.18
C PHE A 110 5.38 14.76 -14.45
N TRP A 111 4.54 14.33 -15.39
CA TRP A 111 4.26 15.09 -16.61
C TRP A 111 3.65 16.47 -16.31
N GLU A 112 2.67 16.52 -15.40
CA GLU A 112 2.01 17.76 -14.99
C GLU A 112 3.01 18.74 -14.33
N SER A 113 3.89 18.25 -13.45
CA SER A 113 4.92 19.10 -12.83
C SER A 113 5.90 19.69 -13.85
N ILE A 114 6.31 18.93 -14.87
CA ILE A 114 7.18 19.45 -15.93
C ILE A 114 6.44 20.42 -16.85
N SER A 115 5.16 20.16 -17.13
CA SER A 115 4.40 20.91 -18.14
C SER A 115 3.83 22.22 -17.64
N LEU A 116 3.53 22.32 -16.34
CA LEU A 116 2.81 23.45 -15.74
C LEU A 116 3.73 24.44 -15.02
N ASP A 117 5.04 24.18 -14.98
CA ASP A 117 6.02 24.98 -14.22
C ASP A 117 5.51 25.27 -12.79
N ASP A 118 4.96 24.22 -12.18
CA ASP A 118 4.21 24.25 -10.93
C ASP A 118 5.18 24.36 -9.75
N ASP A 119 4.94 25.33 -8.86
CA ASP A 119 5.76 25.55 -7.65
C ASP A 119 5.50 24.49 -6.57
N GLU A 120 4.41 23.70 -6.70
CA GLU A 120 4.09 22.65 -5.75
C GLU A 120 5.11 21.51 -5.79
N SER A 121 5.54 21.06 -4.61
CA SER A 121 6.58 20.04 -4.46
C SER A 121 6.14 18.71 -5.09
N LEU A 122 6.77 18.32 -6.21
CA LEU A 122 6.52 17.04 -6.91
C LEU A 122 6.49 15.85 -5.93
N ILE A 123 7.40 15.84 -4.95
CA ILE A 123 7.50 14.75 -3.98
C ILE A 123 6.29 14.69 -3.04
N GLU A 124 5.67 15.82 -2.71
CA GLU A 124 4.46 15.87 -1.88
C GLU A 124 3.25 15.35 -2.66
N ARG A 125 3.12 15.74 -3.94
CA ARG A 125 2.07 15.21 -4.83
C ARG A 125 2.20 13.70 -5.04
N VAL A 126 3.42 13.21 -5.21
CA VAL A 126 3.70 11.76 -5.30
C VAL A 126 3.38 11.06 -3.98
N LEU A 127 3.76 11.63 -2.83
CA LEU A 127 3.46 11.05 -1.53
C LEU A 127 1.94 10.98 -1.28
N GLU A 128 1.19 12.01 -1.62
CA GLU A 128 -0.27 12.01 -1.48
C GLU A 128 -0.90 10.91 -2.35
N ALA A 129 -0.49 10.81 -3.62
CA ALA A 129 -0.96 9.74 -4.50
C ALA A 129 -0.58 8.35 -3.98
N PHE A 130 0.62 8.22 -3.39
CA PHE A 130 1.10 6.97 -2.79
C PHE A 130 0.25 6.56 -1.59
N ARG A 131 -0.08 7.51 -0.71
CA ARG A 131 -0.97 7.28 0.44
C ARG A 131 -2.37 6.85 0.00
N ILE A 132 -2.94 7.51 -1.00
CA ILE A 132 -4.25 7.11 -1.56
C ILE A 132 -4.20 5.68 -2.10
N ALA A 133 -3.17 5.33 -2.89
CA ALA A 133 -3.02 3.98 -3.42
C ALA A 133 -2.88 2.94 -2.29
N LEU A 134 -2.17 3.26 -1.21
CA LEU A 134 -2.04 2.39 -0.04
C LEU A 134 -3.37 2.23 0.71
N GLU A 135 -4.16 3.30 0.85
CA GLU A 135 -5.49 3.23 1.45
C GLU A 135 -6.43 2.34 0.64
N GLU A 136 -6.38 2.41 -0.70
CA GLU A 136 -7.15 1.55 -1.59
C GLU A 136 -6.73 0.07 -1.47
N GLU A 137 -5.42 -0.19 -1.42
CA GLU A 137 -4.85 -1.51 -1.20
C GLU A 137 -5.28 -2.09 0.16
N LEU A 138 -5.14 -1.30 1.22
CA LEU A 138 -5.60 -1.67 2.56
C LEU A 138 -7.09 -2.03 2.55
N TYR A 139 -7.91 -1.21 1.90
CA TYR A 139 -9.35 -1.44 1.81
C TYR A 139 -9.67 -2.73 1.08
N PHE A 140 -9.03 -3.00 -0.06
CA PHE A 140 -9.19 -4.23 -0.82
C PHE A 140 -8.94 -5.47 0.04
N TRP A 141 -7.82 -5.51 0.77
CA TRP A 141 -7.48 -6.66 1.61
C TRP A 141 -8.32 -6.76 2.89
N HIS A 142 -8.81 -5.64 3.44
CA HIS A 142 -9.79 -5.69 4.53
C HIS A 142 -11.13 -6.28 4.07
N GLN A 143 -11.59 -5.96 2.85
CA GLN A 143 -12.85 -6.51 2.34
C GLN A 143 -12.77 -8.00 2.00
N ASN A 144 -11.61 -8.47 1.55
CA ASN A 144 -11.41 -9.85 1.12
C ASN A 144 -11.02 -10.81 2.25
N LEU A 145 -10.87 -10.32 3.48
CA LEU A 145 -10.55 -11.11 4.68
C LEU A 145 -11.77 -11.87 5.29
N HIS A 146 -12.83 -12.10 4.50
CA HIS A 146 -14.09 -12.69 4.94
C HIS A 146 -14.42 -14.02 4.25
#